data_AF-A0A353XX07-F1
#
_entry.id   AF-A0A353XX07-F1
#
_cell.length_a   1.000
_cell.length_b   1.000
_cell.length_c   1.000
_cell.angle_alpha   90.00
_cell.angle_beta   90.00
_cell.angle_gamma   90.00
#
_symmetry.space_group_name_H-M   'P 1'
#
loop_
_entity.id
_entity.type
_entity.pdbx_description
1 polymer ?
#
loop_
_entity_poly.entity_id
_entity_poly.type
_entity_poly.pdbx_seq_one_letter_code
_entity_poly.pdbx_strand_id
1 'polypeptide(L)'
;MDQSGRYADLSLKEEDLIAGGNHMLVAYTMIPMPGFGGYLETAAHFAAESSTGTNVEVSTTDDFTKGVDALVYEIDEAKGIMKIAYPIDLFDRNI
;
A
#
# COMPACT_ATOMS: atom_id res chain seq x y z
N MET A 1 14.05 -4.07 4.08
CA MET A 1 13.80 -3.04 5.10
C MET A 1 12.32 -3.11 5.35
N ASP A 2 11.90 -3.31 6.59
CA ASP A 2 10.49 -3.46 6.90
C ASP A 2 9.79 -2.10 6.86
N GLN A 3 8.87 -1.93 5.91
CA GLN A 3 8.08 -0.70 5.72
C GLN A 3 6.61 -0.87 6.16
N SER A 4 6.28 -2.00 6.82
CA SER A 4 4.91 -2.31 7.24
C SER A 4 4.29 -1.26 8.16
N GLY A 5 5.08 -0.60 9.00
CA GLY A 5 4.60 0.48 9.87
C GLY A 5 4.18 1.77 9.14
N ARG A 6 4.45 1.89 7.84
CA ARG A 6 4.07 3.06 7.02
C ARG A 6 3.07 2.71 5.92
N TYR A 7 3.28 1.60 5.21
CA TYR A 7 2.48 1.23 4.03
C TYR A 7 1.45 0.13 4.27
N ALA A 8 1.16 -0.20 5.53
CA ALA A 8 0.09 -1.11 5.88
C ALA A 8 -0.75 -0.57 7.05
N ASP A 9 -2.07 -0.61 6.88
CA ASP A 9 -3.04 -0.36 7.94
C ASP A 9 -4.20 -1.35 7.80
N LEU A 10 -4.06 -2.48 8.49
CA LEU A 10 -5.05 -3.56 8.48
C LEU A 10 -6.27 -3.27 9.38
N SER A 11 -6.34 -2.07 9.98
CA SER A 11 -7.52 -1.64 10.74
C SER A 11 -8.58 -0.96 9.86
N LEU A 12 -8.20 -0.56 8.64
CA LEU A 12 -9.09 0.00 7.65
C LEU A 12 -10.16 -1.02 7.22
N LYS A 13 -11.36 -0.52 6.92
CA LYS A 13 -12.47 -1.32 6.44
C LYS A 13 -12.76 -1.02 4.99
N GLU A 14 -12.94 -2.06 4.18
CA GLU A 14 -13.23 -1.92 2.76
C GLU A 14 -14.51 -1.10 2.52
N GLU A 15 -15.54 -1.28 3.35
CA GLU A 15 -16.80 -0.56 3.24
C GLU A 15 -16.63 0.94 3.47
N ASP A 16 -15.80 1.32 4.44
CA ASP A 16 -15.52 2.73 4.76
C ASP A 16 -14.69 3.38 3.64
N LEU A 17 -13.73 2.64 3.06
CA LEU A 17 -12.92 3.11 1.93
C LEU A 17 -13.77 3.34 0.67
N ILE A 18 -14.69 2.41 0.37
CA ILE A 18 -15.63 2.53 -0.75
C ILE A 18 -16.59 3.70 -0.51
N ALA A 19 -17.19 3.79 0.68
CA ALA A 19 -18.13 4.86 1.01
C ALA A 19 -17.48 6.25 0.99
N GLY A 20 -16.21 6.34 1.36
CA GLY A 20 -15.42 7.57 1.30
C GLY A 20 -15.13 8.05 -0.12
N GLY A 21 -15.02 7.15 -1.10
CA GLY A 21 -14.85 7.50 -2.51
C GLY A 21 -13.52 8.18 -2.89
N ASN A 22 -12.55 8.20 -1.97
CA ASN A 22 -11.25 8.89 -2.15
C ASN A 22 -10.10 7.92 -2.51
N HIS A 23 -10.38 6.64 -2.71
CA HIS A 23 -9.38 5.63 -3.03
C HIS A 23 -9.81 4.76 -4.21
N MET A 24 -8.84 4.41 -5.05
CA MET A 24 -8.94 3.27 -5.94
C MET A 24 -8.52 2.02 -5.16
N LEU A 25 -9.39 1.01 -5.12
CA LEU A 25 -9.10 -0.26 -4.45
C LEU A 25 -8.68 -1.31 -5.48
N VAL A 26 -7.59 -2.01 -5.20
CA VAL A 26 -7.08 -3.06 -6.09
C VAL A 26 -6.78 -4.32 -5.29
N ALA A 27 -7.26 -5.46 -5.79
CA ALA A 27 -6.95 -6.78 -5.25
C ALA A 27 -5.97 -7.49 -6.18
N TYR A 28 -4.88 -8.01 -5.62
CA TYR A 28 -3.85 -8.76 -6.30
C TYR A 28 -3.77 -10.18 -5.76
N THR A 29 -3.36 -11.11 -6.61
CA THR A 29 -2.80 -12.40 -6.17
C THR A 29 -1.28 -12.26 -6.14
N MET A 30 -0.67 -12.36 -4.97
CA MET A 30 0.75 -12.10 -4.74
C MET A 30 1.41 -13.29 -4.05
N ILE A 31 2.63 -13.63 -4.47
CA ILE A 31 3.46 -14.68 -3.87
C ILE A 31 4.82 -14.06 -3.54
N PRO A 32 5.20 -13.96 -2.25
CA PRO A 32 6.52 -13.46 -1.87
C PRO A 32 7.65 -14.36 -2.37
N MET A 33 8.77 -13.77 -2.77
CA MET A 33 9.97 -14.52 -3.12
C MET A 33 10.58 -15.17 -1.86
N PRO A 34 10.92 -16.48 -1.88
CA PRO A 34 11.56 -17.13 -0.73
C PRO A 34 12.91 -16.48 -0.36
N GLY A 35 13.20 -16.42 0.94
CA GLY A 35 14.47 -15.88 1.46
C GLY A 35 14.49 -14.37 1.70
N PHE A 36 13.36 -13.69 1.53
CA PHE A 36 13.16 -12.27 1.85
C PHE A 36 12.18 -12.12 3.04
N GLY A 37 11.53 -10.96 3.17
CA GLY A 37 10.57 -10.63 4.21
C GLY A 37 9.29 -11.47 4.20
N GLY A 38 8.49 -11.35 5.25
CA GLY A 38 7.18 -12.02 5.35
C GLY A 38 6.15 -11.48 4.36
N TYR A 39 4.94 -12.06 4.35
CA TYR A 39 3.89 -11.66 3.41
C TYR A 39 3.49 -10.18 3.57
N LEU A 40 3.25 -9.73 4.81
CA LEU A 40 2.91 -8.33 5.10
C LEU A 40 4.05 -7.37 4.77
N GLU A 41 5.30 -7.73 5.10
CA GLU A 41 6.48 -6.91 4.77
C GLU A 41 6.62 -6.74 3.25
N THR A 42 6.44 -7.84 2.49
CA THR A 42 6.47 -7.82 1.02
C THR A 42 5.32 -6.99 0.45
N ALA A 43 4.12 -7.12 1.00
CA ALA A 43 2.96 -6.34 0.59
C ALA A 43 3.16 -4.83 0.83
N ALA A 44 3.70 -4.47 2.00
CA ALA A 44 4.01 -3.08 2.33
C ALA A 44 5.10 -2.51 1.42
N HIS A 45 6.12 -3.31 1.08
CA HIS A 45 7.14 -2.89 0.11
C HIS A 45 6.54 -2.73 -1.30
N PHE A 46 5.63 -3.62 -1.71
CA PHE A 46 4.90 -3.49 -2.97
C PHE A 46 4.10 -2.18 -3.02
N ALA A 47 3.37 -1.85 -1.96
CA ALA A 47 2.61 -0.61 -1.86
C ALA A 47 3.54 0.62 -1.92
N ALA A 48 4.66 0.60 -1.21
CA ALA A 48 5.65 1.68 -1.22
C ALA A 48 6.17 1.99 -2.63
N GLU A 49 6.62 0.96 -3.36
CA GLU A 49 7.15 1.10 -4.73
C GLU A 49 6.06 1.40 -5.77
N SER A 50 4.78 1.30 -5.39
CA SER A 50 3.62 1.58 -6.25
C SER A 50 2.97 2.94 -5.99
N SER A 51 3.49 3.76 -5.07
CA SER A 51 2.96 5.09 -4.79
C SER A 51 4.05 6.16 -4.66
N THR A 52 4.68 6.20 -3.50
CA THR A 52 5.34 7.40 -2.94
C THR A 52 6.65 7.06 -2.25
N GLY A 53 6.91 5.76 -2.09
CA GLY A 53 8.09 5.23 -1.44
C GLY A 53 9.17 4.81 -2.43
N THR A 54 10.26 4.35 -1.84
CA THR A 54 11.29 3.56 -2.51
C THR A 54 11.86 2.60 -1.47
N ASN A 55 12.85 1.79 -1.82
CA ASN A 55 13.42 0.76 -0.94
C ASN A 55 14.25 1.31 0.24
N VAL A 56 14.42 2.63 0.34
CA VAL A 56 15.12 3.35 1.41
C VAL A 56 14.35 4.61 1.82
N GLU A 57 14.53 5.04 3.07
CA GLU A 57 14.02 6.34 3.52
C GLU A 57 14.77 7.47 2.81
N VAL A 58 14.05 8.40 2.20
CA VAL A 58 14.62 9.55 1.50
C VAL A 58 14.37 10.83 2.29
N SER A 59 15.41 11.67 2.38
CA SER A 59 15.41 12.90 3.19
C SER A 59 14.39 13.96 2.75
N THR A 60 13.77 13.77 1.58
CA THR A 60 12.73 14.64 1.03
C THR A 60 11.31 14.22 1.40
N THR A 61 11.12 13.11 2.14
CA THR A 61 9.79 12.68 2.58
C THR A 61 9.22 13.67 3.60
N ASP A 62 8.11 14.31 3.27
CA ASP A 62 7.36 15.18 4.17
C ASP A 62 5.98 14.58 4.55
N ASP A 63 5.27 15.23 5.47
CA ASP A 63 3.96 14.75 5.93
C ASP A 63 2.87 14.86 4.86
N PHE A 64 3.03 15.73 3.86
CA PHE A 64 2.12 15.81 2.72
C PHE A 64 2.24 14.56 1.85
N THR A 65 3.48 14.13 1.57
CA THR A 65 3.77 12.92 0.78
C THR A 65 3.25 11.67 1.48
N LYS A 66 3.33 11.60 2.83
CA LYS A 66 2.72 10.50 3.60
C LYS A 66 1.20 10.47 3.51
N GLY A 67 0.56 11.63 3.35
CA GLY A 67 -0.90 11.74 3.20
C GLY A 67 -1.42 11.13 1.89
N VAL A 68 -0.55 10.83 0.94
CA VAL A 68 -0.89 10.19 -0.35
C VAL A 68 -0.23 8.82 -0.53
N ASP A 69 0.25 8.20 0.57
CA ASP A 69 0.77 6.83 0.54
C ASP A 69 -0.35 5.83 0.19
N ALA A 70 -0.05 4.85 -0.65
CA ALA A 70 -0.94 3.70 -0.85
C ALA A 70 -0.81 2.74 0.32
N LEU A 71 -1.94 2.20 0.80
CA LEU A 71 -1.96 1.37 2.02
C LEU A 71 -2.47 -0.03 1.73
N VAL A 72 -1.72 -1.03 2.18
CA VAL A 72 -2.21 -2.41 2.29
C VAL A 72 -3.25 -2.44 3.41
N TYR A 73 -4.50 -2.76 3.07
CA TYR A 73 -5.61 -2.79 4.03
C TYR A 73 -6.15 -4.20 4.31
N GLU A 74 -5.87 -5.17 3.43
CA GLU A 74 -6.29 -6.56 3.60
C GLU A 74 -5.25 -7.52 3.01
N ILE A 75 -4.97 -8.61 3.74
CA ILE A 75 -4.15 -9.72 3.25
C ILE A 75 -4.78 -11.07 3.64
N ASP A 76 -4.65 -12.07 2.77
CA ASP A 76 -4.91 -13.48 3.08
C ASP A 76 -3.76 -14.30 2.50
N GLU A 77 -2.72 -14.54 3.32
CA GLU A 77 -1.51 -15.25 2.91
C GLU A 77 -1.79 -16.67 2.43
N ALA A 78 -2.78 -17.36 3.03
CA ALA A 78 -3.13 -18.72 2.64
C ALA A 78 -3.74 -18.78 1.23
N LYS A 79 -4.42 -17.71 0.80
CA LYS A 79 -4.97 -17.58 -0.56
C LYS A 79 -4.11 -16.73 -1.49
N GLY A 80 -3.01 -16.18 -1.00
CA GLY A 80 -2.17 -15.22 -1.72
C GLY A 80 -2.90 -13.94 -2.11
N ILE A 81 -3.89 -13.48 -1.33
CA ILE A 81 -4.60 -12.22 -1.60
C ILE A 81 -3.90 -11.06 -0.92
N MET A 82 -3.76 -9.95 -1.62
CA MET A 82 -3.31 -8.66 -1.11
C MET A 82 -4.20 -7.56 -1.70
N LYS A 83 -4.77 -6.70 -0.86
CA LYS A 83 -5.54 -5.54 -1.32
C LYS A 83 -4.89 -4.23 -0.88
N ILE A 84 -4.84 -3.28 -1.81
CA ILE A 84 -4.21 -1.97 -1.63
C ILE A 84 -5.23 -0.88 -1.96
N ALA A 85 -5.26 0.15 -1.12
CA ALA A 85 -6.00 1.38 -1.36
C ALA A 85 -5.04 2.48 -1.85
N TYR A 86 -5.27 2.99 -3.05
CA TYR A 86 -4.49 4.07 -3.66
C TYR A 86 -5.26 5.38 -3.59
N PRO A 87 -4.76 6.43 -2.90
CA PRO A 87 -5.39 7.74 -2.89
C PRO A 87 -5.59 8.29 -4.31
N ILE A 88 -6.76 8.85 -4.60
CA ILE A 88 -7.09 9.34 -5.96
C ILE A 88 -6.17 10.47 -6.43
N ASP A 89 -5.59 11.23 -5.51
CA ASP A 89 -4.68 12.33 -5.81
C ASP A 89 -3.30 11.87 -6.31
N LEU A 90 -3.00 10.57 -6.22
CA LEU A 90 -1.81 9.96 -6.83
C LEU A 90 -1.88 9.97 -8.37
N PHE A 91 -3.09 9.92 -8.93
CA PHE A 91 -3.28 9.73 -10.37
C PHE A 91 -3.23 11.06 -11.11
N ASP A 92 -2.35 11.12 -12.11
CA ASP A 92 -2.19 12.29 -12.98
C ASP A 92 -3.52 12.64 -13.68
N ARG A 93 -3.75 13.94 -13.89
CA ARG A 93 -4.96 14.47 -14.51
C ARG A 93 -4.58 15.11 -15.84
N ASN A 94 -5.17 14.60 -16.92
CA ASN A 94 -5.05 15.22 -18.23
C ASN A 94 -5.98 16.45 -18.29
N ILE A 95 -5.47 17.61 -17.86
CA ILE A 95 -6.17 18.90 -17.85
C ILE A 95 -5.82 19.71 -19.10
#